data_AF-A0A9D0C8P0-F1
#
_entry.id   AF-A0A9D0C8P0-F1
#
_cell.length_a   1.000
_cell.length_b   1.000
_cell.length_c   1.000
_cell.angle_alpha   90.00
_cell.angle_beta   90.00
_cell.angle_gamma   90.00
#
_symmetry.space_group_name_H-M   'P 1'
#
loop_
_entity.id
_entity.type
_entity.pdbx_description
1 polymer ?
#
loop_
_entity_poly.entity_id
_entity_poly.type
_entity_poly.pdbx_seq_one_letter_code
_entity_poly.pdbx_strand_id
1 'polypeptide(L)'
;MLDNIRHHSLVVARVADQLVRDLETAGPPRGAPDRRLVIAGALLHDIAKTPCLDASCEHAQVGAEICREHGFPEVAGIVAEHVILRDHDPDRYAGGRFTAGEIVYYADKRVRHTEVVSLEERLAYILDHYGRNDPRLHRLIRENFQRCVELERHLFHTLGMTPRQLADRMTGRIP
;
A
#
# COMPACT_ATOMS: atom_id res chain seq x y z
N MET A 1 -8.64 2.60 17.08
CA MET A 1 -8.70 2.99 15.65
C MET A 1 -10.16 3.30 15.30
N LEU A 2 -10.43 4.40 14.60
CA LEU A 2 -11.79 4.74 14.12
C LEU A 2 -12.29 3.75 13.07
N ASP A 3 -13.61 3.59 12.95
CA ASP A 3 -14.25 2.61 12.06
C ASP A 3 -13.90 2.84 10.58
N ASN A 4 -13.84 4.08 10.12
CA ASN A 4 -13.48 4.39 8.74
C ASN A 4 -12.03 3.99 8.40
N ILE A 5 -11.11 4.13 9.36
CA ILE A 5 -9.70 3.70 9.21
C ILE A 5 -9.63 2.17 9.22
N ARG A 6 -10.37 1.52 10.11
CA ARG A 6 -10.45 0.05 10.15
C ARG A 6 -11.01 -0.53 8.85
N HIS A 7 -12.11 0.01 8.33
CA HIS A 7 -12.70 -0.43 7.07
C HIS A 7 -11.74 -0.22 5.89
N HIS A 8 -11.00 0.89 5.88
CA HIS A 8 -9.94 1.12 4.91
C HIS A 8 -8.87 0.02 4.96
N SER A 9 -8.31 -0.26 6.15
CA SER A 9 -7.30 -1.31 6.32
C SER A 9 -7.79 -2.70 5.90
N LEU A 10 -9.08 -3.01 6.07
CA LEU A 10 -9.68 -4.26 5.60
C LEU A 10 -9.69 -4.36 4.06
N VAL A 11 -10.01 -3.28 3.35
CA VAL A 11 -9.94 -3.27 1.87
C VAL A 11 -8.51 -3.36 1.38
N VAL A 12 -7.59 -2.62 2.01
CA VAL A 12 -6.16 -2.68 1.68
C VAL A 12 -5.64 -4.10 1.86
N ALA A 13 -6.00 -4.78 2.96
CA ALA A 13 -5.64 -6.17 3.19
C ALA A 13 -6.23 -7.12 2.15
N ARG A 14 -7.48 -6.91 1.70
CA ARG A 14 -8.10 -7.70 0.63
C ARG A 14 -7.38 -7.53 -0.71
N VAL A 15 -7.04 -6.29 -1.08
CA VAL A 15 -6.29 -5.98 -2.30
C VAL A 15 -4.90 -6.61 -2.24
N ALA A 16 -4.19 -6.44 -1.13
CA ALA A 16 -2.87 -6.99 -0.91
C ALA A 16 -2.88 -8.53 -0.94
N ASP A 17 -3.87 -9.18 -0.30
CA ASP A 17 -4.06 -10.63 -0.35
C ASP A 17 -4.23 -11.12 -1.79
N GLN A 18 -5.11 -10.47 -2.56
CA GLN A 18 -5.35 -10.85 -3.95
C GLN A 18 -4.07 -10.74 -4.79
N LEU A 19 -3.32 -9.65 -4.65
CA LEU A 19 -2.06 -9.45 -5.38
C LEU A 19 -1.04 -10.54 -5.09
N VAL A 20 -0.88 -10.93 -3.81
CA VAL A 20 0.06 -12.00 -3.44
C VAL A 20 -0.38 -13.34 -4.00
N ARG A 21 -1.68 -13.69 -3.92
CA ARG A 21 -2.19 -14.93 -4.53
C ARG A 21 -1.97 -14.96 -6.03
N ASP A 22 -2.20 -13.84 -6.71
CA ASP A 22 -1.96 -13.75 -8.14
C ASP A 22 -0.45 -13.90 -8.44
N LEU A 23 0.44 -13.33 -7.63
CA LEU A 23 1.90 -13.53 -7.74
C LEU A 23 2.34 -14.98 -7.47
N GLU A 24 1.73 -15.67 -6.49
CA GLU A 24 2.00 -17.09 -6.17
C GLU A 24 1.64 -18.02 -7.34
N THR A 25 0.65 -17.63 -8.15
CA THR A 25 0.18 -18.41 -9.31
C THR A 25 0.78 -17.95 -10.65
N ALA A 26 1.46 -16.80 -10.66
CA ALA A 26 2.04 -16.21 -11.88
C ALA A 26 3.38 -16.87 -12.25
N GLY A 27 3.33 -17.83 -13.18
CA GLY A 27 4.52 -18.36 -13.86
C GLY A 27 5.47 -19.18 -12.96
N PRO A 28 6.73 -19.40 -13.38
CA PRO A 28 7.70 -20.14 -12.57
C PRO A 28 8.01 -19.39 -11.26
N PRO A 29 8.33 -20.09 -10.16
CA PRO A 29 8.45 -19.48 -8.83
C PRO A 29 9.51 -18.37 -8.81
N ARG A 30 9.04 -17.12 -8.72
CA ARG A 30 9.90 -15.91 -8.64
C ARG A 30 10.10 -15.42 -7.20
N GLY A 31 9.53 -16.10 -6.21
CA GLY A 31 9.59 -15.73 -4.80
C GLY A 31 8.58 -14.63 -4.46
N ALA A 32 7.29 -15.01 -4.37
CA ALA A 32 6.26 -14.13 -3.83
C ALA A 32 6.58 -13.78 -2.36
N PRO A 33 6.25 -12.56 -1.89
CA PRO A 33 6.43 -12.21 -0.48
C PRO A 33 5.55 -13.09 0.41
N ASP A 34 5.96 -13.28 1.67
CA ASP A 34 5.15 -14.01 2.64
C ASP A 34 3.75 -13.38 2.77
N ARG A 35 2.73 -14.12 2.33
CA ARG A 35 1.34 -13.70 2.31
C ARG A 35 0.81 -13.30 3.69
N ARG A 36 1.21 -13.99 4.76
CA ARG A 36 0.78 -13.68 6.13
C ARG A 36 1.38 -12.35 6.57
N LEU A 37 2.65 -12.12 6.25
CA LEU A 37 3.33 -10.86 6.54
C LEU A 37 2.70 -9.69 5.79
N VAL A 38 2.35 -9.87 4.50
CA VAL A 38 1.63 -8.87 3.71
C VAL A 38 0.28 -8.51 4.33
N ILE A 39 -0.53 -9.51 4.69
CA ILE A 39 -1.85 -9.29 5.29
C ILE A 39 -1.72 -8.59 6.65
N ALA A 40 -0.78 -9.02 7.50
CA ALA A 40 -0.54 -8.38 8.79
C ALA A 40 -0.11 -6.91 8.62
N GLY A 41 0.83 -6.63 7.72
CA GLY A 41 1.25 -5.28 7.38
C GLY A 41 0.10 -4.42 6.87
N ALA A 42 -0.73 -4.94 5.96
CA ALA A 42 -1.90 -4.23 5.43
C ALA A 42 -2.97 -3.93 6.48
N LEU A 43 -3.23 -4.86 7.41
CA LEU A 43 -4.20 -4.65 8.49
C LEU A 43 -3.71 -3.60 9.50
N LEU A 44 -2.39 -3.49 9.70
CA LEU A 44 -1.78 -2.66 10.73
C LEU A 44 -1.14 -1.36 10.22
N HIS A 45 -1.08 -1.13 8.90
CA HIS A 45 -0.40 0.03 8.31
C HIS A 45 -0.83 1.38 8.90
N ASP A 46 -2.13 1.50 9.22
CA ASP A 46 -2.75 2.72 9.75
C ASP A 46 -3.04 2.64 11.26
N ILE A 47 -2.41 1.72 12.02
CA ILE A 47 -2.69 1.48 13.45
C ILE A 47 -2.61 2.75 14.31
N ALA A 48 -1.67 3.64 14.00
CA ALA A 48 -1.48 4.91 14.70
C ALA A 48 -2.18 6.12 14.03
N LYS A 49 -3.01 5.91 13.01
CA LYS A 49 -3.62 7.03 12.28
C LYS A 49 -4.60 7.83 13.12
N THR A 50 -5.42 7.15 13.94
CA THR A 50 -6.38 7.82 14.84
C THR A 50 -5.71 8.81 15.80
N PRO A 51 -4.68 8.42 16.58
CA PRO A 51 -3.99 9.38 17.45
C PRO A 51 -3.20 10.45 16.70
N CYS A 52 -2.84 10.24 15.41
CA CYS A 52 -2.11 11.24 14.60
C CYS A 52 -3.00 12.08 13.67
N LEU A 53 -4.33 12.10 13.84
CA LEU A 53 -5.24 12.82 12.92
C LEU A 53 -5.05 14.34 12.92
N ASP A 54 -4.60 14.91 14.03
CA ASP A 54 -4.28 16.33 14.18
C ASP A 54 -2.93 16.72 13.55
N ALA A 55 -2.28 15.77 12.87
CA ALA A 55 -0.94 15.90 12.30
C ALA A 55 0.16 16.22 13.33
N SER A 56 -0.06 15.88 14.60
CA SER A 56 0.96 15.99 15.67
C SER A 56 2.06 14.94 15.57
N CYS A 57 1.84 13.86 14.79
CA CYS A 57 2.80 12.79 14.62
C CYS A 57 2.78 12.17 13.21
N GLU A 58 3.89 11.51 12.86
CA GLU A 58 3.98 10.67 11.67
C GLU A 58 3.44 9.27 11.96
N HIS A 59 2.21 8.99 11.51
CA HIS A 59 1.51 7.75 11.87
C HIS A 59 2.23 6.47 11.43
N ALA A 60 3.00 6.51 10.34
CA ALA A 60 3.81 5.38 9.91
C ALA A 60 4.91 5.02 10.93
N GLN A 61 5.59 6.03 11.51
CA GLN A 61 6.66 5.79 12.49
C GLN A 61 6.08 5.35 13.84
N VAL A 62 5.04 6.04 14.33
CA VAL A 62 4.35 5.66 15.57
C VAL A 62 3.74 4.27 15.44
N GLY A 63 3.12 3.96 14.29
CA GLY A 63 2.56 2.62 14.04
C GLY A 63 3.62 1.53 14.01
N ALA A 64 4.80 1.82 13.46
CA ALA A 64 5.93 0.90 13.49
C ALA A 64 6.45 0.68 14.91
N GLU A 65 6.53 1.71 15.74
CA GLU A 65 6.90 1.60 17.15
C GLU A 65 5.92 0.71 17.92
N ILE A 66 4.60 0.95 17.79
CA ILE A 66 3.55 0.07 18.34
C ILE A 66 3.81 -1.39 17.94
N CYS A 67 4.05 -1.65 16.65
CA CYS A 67 4.31 -3.02 16.19
C CYS A 67 5.57 -3.64 16.84
N ARG A 68 6.65 -2.88 17.03
CA ARG A 68 7.88 -3.37 17.68
C ARG A 68 7.65 -3.66 19.16
N GLU A 69 6.96 -2.77 19.88
CA GLU A 69 6.64 -2.93 21.30
C GLU A 69 5.78 -4.19 21.55
N HIS A 70 4.94 -4.56 20.58
CA HIS A 70 4.13 -5.77 20.62
C HIS A 70 4.82 -7.02 20.06
N GLY A 71 6.10 -6.96 19.71
CA GLY A 71 6.89 -8.12 19.28
C GLY A 71 6.74 -8.49 17.80
N PHE A 72 6.35 -7.53 16.94
CA PHE A 72 6.19 -7.71 15.49
C PHE A 72 7.15 -6.83 14.67
N PRO A 73 8.48 -7.02 14.76
CA PRO A 73 9.46 -6.16 14.10
C PRO A 73 9.41 -6.22 12.57
N GLU A 74 9.03 -7.35 11.98
CA GLU A 74 8.89 -7.50 10.52
C GLU A 74 7.68 -6.71 9.99
N VAL A 75 6.56 -6.74 10.73
CA VAL A 75 5.38 -5.92 10.45
C VAL A 75 5.72 -4.44 10.61
N ALA A 76 6.49 -4.09 11.65
CA ALA A 76 6.92 -2.71 11.88
C ALA A 76 7.68 -2.13 10.70
N GLY A 77 8.52 -2.93 10.02
CA GLY A 77 9.21 -2.51 8.79
C GLY A 77 8.24 -2.09 7.69
N ILE A 78 7.16 -2.87 7.49
CA ILE A 78 6.12 -2.57 6.50
C ILE A 78 5.33 -1.31 6.87
N VAL A 79 4.92 -1.22 8.14
CA VAL A 79 4.16 -0.07 8.65
C VAL A 79 4.97 1.22 8.52
N ALA A 80 6.27 1.19 8.76
CA ALA A 80 7.14 2.36 8.64
C ALA A 80 7.24 2.93 7.21
N GLU A 81 6.94 2.12 6.19
CA GLU A 81 7.24 2.41 4.78
C GLU A 81 5.99 2.48 3.89
N HIS A 82 4.79 2.21 4.44
CA HIS A 82 3.57 2.15 3.64
C HIS A 82 3.20 3.49 2.95
N VAL A 83 3.55 4.63 3.57
CA VAL A 83 3.34 5.97 2.97
C VAL A 83 4.39 6.26 1.91
N ILE A 84 5.67 6.09 2.28
CA ILE A 84 6.87 6.36 1.47
C ILE A 84 7.81 5.15 1.63
N LEU A 85 8.09 4.45 0.52
CA LEU A 85 9.08 3.38 0.50
C LEU A 85 10.48 3.95 0.75
N ARG A 86 11.28 3.24 1.55
CA ARG A 86 12.71 3.56 1.71
C ARG A 86 13.51 3.21 0.47
N ASP A 87 13.25 2.01 -0.05
CA ASP A 87 13.92 1.49 -1.23
C ASP A 87 12.96 1.41 -2.41
N HIS A 88 13.45 1.81 -3.59
CA HIS A 88 12.75 1.68 -4.87
C HIS A 88 13.70 1.03 -5.86
N ASP A 89 13.37 -0.19 -6.29
CA ASP A 89 14.31 -1.07 -7.01
C ASP A 89 13.69 -1.62 -8.31
N PRO A 90 13.72 -0.85 -9.40
CA PRO A 90 13.16 -1.25 -10.69
C PRO A 90 13.79 -2.53 -11.26
N ASP A 91 15.06 -2.79 -11.02
CA ASP A 91 15.76 -3.97 -11.52
C ASP A 91 15.24 -5.25 -10.85
N ARG A 92 14.97 -5.19 -9.53
CA ARG A 92 14.31 -6.28 -8.82
C ARG A 92 12.86 -6.46 -9.26
N TYR A 93 12.14 -5.38 -9.52
CA TYR A 93 10.76 -5.44 -10.04
C TYR A 93 10.71 -6.05 -11.44
N ALA A 94 11.67 -5.75 -12.32
CA ALA A 94 11.80 -6.38 -13.63
C ALA A 94 12.07 -7.89 -13.53
N GLY A 95 12.72 -8.33 -12.44
CA GLY A 95 12.85 -9.74 -12.08
C GLY A 95 11.55 -10.41 -11.60
N GLY A 96 10.48 -9.65 -11.37
CA GLY A 96 9.21 -10.11 -10.82
C GLY A 96 9.27 -10.38 -9.31
N ARG A 97 10.16 -9.69 -8.58
CA ARG A 97 10.36 -9.85 -7.13
C ARG A 97 9.85 -8.61 -6.39
N PHE A 98 8.90 -8.80 -5.49
CA PHE A 98 8.27 -7.72 -4.73
C PHE A 98 8.34 -8.02 -3.23
N THR A 99 8.63 -6.99 -2.42
CA THR A 99 8.63 -7.13 -0.96
C THR A 99 7.21 -7.02 -0.41
N ALA A 100 7.00 -7.47 0.83
CA ALA A 100 5.72 -7.28 1.50
C ALA A 100 5.38 -5.79 1.66
N GLY A 101 6.38 -4.94 1.91
CA GLY A 101 6.24 -3.49 2.02
C GLY A 101 5.74 -2.85 0.73
N GLU A 102 6.29 -3.21 -0.43
CA GLU A 102 5.83 -2.73 -1.74
C GLU A 102 4.38 -3.10 -2.04
N ILE A 103 3.98 -4.33 -1.73
CA ILE A 103 2.60 -4.77 -1.96
C ILE A 103 1.64 -3.95 -1.10
N VAL A 104 1.95 -3.72 0.17
CA VAL A 104 1.12 -2.90 1.07
C VAL A 104 1.12 -1.43 0.64
N TYR A 105 2.27 -0.88 0.28
CA TYR A 105 2.42 0.48 -0.24
C TYR A 105 1.57 0.74 -1.49
N TYR A 106 1.57 -0.22 -2.43
CA TYR A 106 0.75 -0.16 -3.63
C TYR A 106 -0.74 -0.34 -3.29
N ALA A 107 -1.08 -1.36 -2.51
CA ALA A 107 -2.46 -1.67 -2.13
C ALA A 107 -3.13 -0.52 -1.38
N ASP A 108 -2.44 0.16 -0.45
CA ASP A 108 -2.95 1.35 0.21
C ASP A 108 -3.32 2.41 -0.83
N LYS A 109 -2.39 2.79 -1.72
CA LYS A 109 -2.63 3.83 -2.76
C LYS A 109 -3.73 3.47 -3.74
N ARG A 110 -4.06 2.19 -3.85
CA ARG A 110 -5.19 1.69 -4.65
C ARG A 110 -6.55 1.76 -3.95
N VAL A 111 -6.63 2.21 -2.70
CA VAL A 111 -7.88 2.23 -1.92
C VAL A 111 -8.22 3.61 -1.35
N ARG A 112 -9.21 4.31 -1.90
CA ARG A 112 -9.74 5.55 -1.30
C ARG A 112 -10.93 5.22 -0.40
N HIS A 113 -10.80 5.48 0.89
CA HIS A 113 -11.76 5.01 1.91
C HIS A 113 -11.92 3.49 1.83
N THR A 114 -12.98 3.00 1.18
CA THR A 114 -13.26 1.58 0.97
C THR A 114 -13.37 1.20 -0.51
N GLU A 115 -13.04 2.13 -1.42
CA GLU A 115 -13.18 1.95 -2.87
C GLU A 115 -11.82 1.72 -3.52
N VAL A 116 -11.73 0.72 -4.40
CA VAL A 116 -10.52 0.47 -5.18
C VAL A 116 -10.49 1.43 -6.38
N VAL A 117 -9.59 2.41 -6.35
CA VAL A 117 -9.48 3.52 -7.32
C VAL A 117 -8.14 3.51 -8.04
N SER A 118 -8.06 4.12 -9.22
CA SER A 118 -6.79 4.30 -9.93
C SER A 118 -5.77 5.13 -9.12
N LEU A 119 -4.48 4.95 -9.43
CA LEU A 119 -3.42 5.79 -8.85
C LEU A 119 -3.59 7.26 -9.24
N GLU A 120 -4.16 7.55 -10.42
CA GLU A 120 -4.49 8.90 -10.85
C GLU A 120 -5.60 9.52 -9.98
N GLU A 121 -6.71 8.80 -9.78
CA GLU A 121 -7.80 9.23 -8.91
C GLU A 121 -7.33 9.42 -7.46
N ARG A 122 -6.50 8.50 -6.94
CA ARG A 122 -5.94 8.65 -5.60
C ARG A 122 -4.97 9.82 -5.52
N LEU A 123 -4.12 10.05 -6.52
CA LEU A 123 -3.23 11.20 -6.56
C LEU A 123 -4.01 12.52 -6.51
N ALA A 124 -5.07 12.63 -7.31
CA ALA A 124 -5.93 13.81 -7.31
C ALA A 124 -6.55 14.06 -5.93
N TYR A 125 -7.09 13.01 -5.29
CA TYR A 125 -7.62 13.08 -3.93
C TYR A 125 -6.56 13.54 -2.91
N ILE A 126 -5.36 12.96 -2.95
CA ILE A 126 -4.29 13.29 -2.00
C ILE A 126 -3.79 14.72 -2.18
N LEU A 127 -3.66 15.22 -3.41
CA LEU A 127 -3.29 16.60 -3.67
C LEU A 127 -4.33 17.59 -3.14
N ASP A 128 -5.61 17.30 -3.34
CA ASP A 128 -6.71 18.14 -2.87
C ASP A 128 -6.79 18.21 -1.33
N HIS A 129 -6.65 17.06 -0.65
CA HIS A 129 -6.85 16.98 0.81
C HIS A 129 -5.58 17.24 1.62
N TYR A 130 -4.41 16.88 1.09
CA TYR A 130 -3.14 16.92 1.82
C TYR A 130 -2.09 17.83 1.17
N GLY A 131 -2.29 18.30 -0.06
CA GLY A 131 -1.33 19.17 -0.74
C GLY A 131 -1.17 20.56 -0.11
N ARG A 132 -2.17 21.02 0.66
CA ARG A 132 -2.17 22.31 1.39
C ARG A 132 -1.86 23.53 0.52
N ASN A 133 -2.12 23.43 -0.80
CA ASN A 133 -1.69 24.41 -1.80
C ASN A 133 -0.17 24.74 -1.75
N ASP A 134 0.65 23.84 -1.22
CA ASP A 134 2.10 23.99 -1.13
C ASP A 134 2.75 23.34 -2.37
N PRO A 135 3.40 24.11 -3.26
CA PRO A 135 4.06 23.58 -4.45
C PRO A 135 5.14 22.54 -4.16
N ARG A 136 5.84 22.65 -3.02
CA ARG A 136 6.87 21.68 -2.61
C ARG A 136 6.20 20.37 -2.21
N LEU A 137 5.14 20.42 -1.41
CA LEU A 137 4.40 19.23 -1.00
C LEU A 137 3.74 18.54 -2.20
N HIS A 138 3.16 19.32 -3.13
CA HIS A 138 2.62 18.80 -4.38
C HIS A 138 3.67 18.05 -5.19
N ARG A 139 4.91 18.56 -5.25
CA ARG A 139 6.02 17.90 -5.94
C ARG A 139 6.36 16.56 -5.29
N LEU A 140 6.55 16.54 -3.96
CA LEU A 140 6.88 15.33 -3.21
C LEU A 140 5.80 14.25 -3.34
N ILE A 141 4.51 14.64 -3.28
CA ILE A 141 3.38 13.73 -3.49
C ILE A 141 3.46 13.12 -4.91
N ARG A 142 3.68 13.95 -5.94
CA ARG A 142 3.76 13.47 -7.32
C ARG A 142 4.94 12.52 -7.54
N GLU A 143 6.11 12.83 -6.99
CA GLU A 143 7.29 11.96 -7.05
C GLU A 143 7.02 10.59 -6.40
N ASN A 144 6.36 10.57 -5.24
CA ASN A 144 5.97 9.33 -4.57
C ASN A 144 5.00 8.50 -5.43
N PHE A 145 3.99 9.14 -6.03
CA PHE A 145 3.06 8.46 -6.93
C PHE A 145 3.73 7.97 -8.22
N GLN A 146 4.71 8.67 -8.77
CA GLN A 146 5.48 8.20 -9.92
C GLN A 146 6.21 6.88 -9.63
N ARG A 147 6.83 6.76 -8.45
CA ARG A 147 7.42 5.48 -7.98
C ARG A 147 6.37 4.38 -7.89
N CYS A 148 5.18 4.71 -7.39
CA CYS A 148 4.07 3.75 -7.31
C CYS A 148 3.56 3.31 -8.69
N VAL A 149 3.55 4.21 -9.69
CA VAL A 149 3.18 3.90 -11.08
C VAL A 149 4.22 2.98 -11.73
N GLU A 150 5.49 3.19 -11.47
CA GLU A 150 6.55 2.29 -11.95
C GLU A 150 6.41 0.89 -11.33
N LEU A 151 6.19 0.81 -10.01
CA LEU A 151 5.88 -0.45 -9.33
C LEU A 151 4.63 -1.12 -9.94
N GLU A 152 3.55 -0.37 -10.19
CA GLU A 152 2.33 -0.89 -10.83
C GLU A 152 2.64 -1.51 -12.19
N ARG A 153 3.45 -0.86 -13.03
CA ARG A 153 3.81 -1.39 -14.36
C ARG A 153 4.49 -2.75 -14.26
N HIS A 154 5.49 -2.89 -13.39
CA HIS A 154 6.21 -4.17 -13.23
C HIS A 154 5.34 -5.25 -12.57
N LEU A 155 4.57 -4.87 -11.56
CA LEU A 155 3.66 -5.78 -10.87
C LEU A 155 2.66 -6.38 -11.86
N PHE A 156 1.98 -5.54 -12.64
CA PHE A 156 0.96 -6.00 -13.58
C PHE A 156 1.52 -6.65 -14.84
N HIS A 157 2.73 -6.28 -15.26
CA HIS A 157 3.48 -7.05 -16.26
C HIS A 157 3.72 -8.48 -15.77
N THR A 158 4.15 -8.65 -14.52
CA THR A 158 4.40 -9.97 -13.91
C THR A 158 3.12 -10.79 -13.79
N LEU A 159 2.00 -10.14 -13.40
CA LEU A 159 0.71 -10.79 -13.22
C LEU A 159 0.00 -11.15 -14.53
N GLY A 160 0.43 -10.59 -15.67
CA GLY A 160 -0.25 -10.81 -16.96
C GLY A 160 -1.68 -10.27 -17.00
N MET A 161 -1.99 -9.28 -16.18
CA MET A 161 -3.30 -8.61 -16.14
C MET A 161 -3.15 -7.10 -15.97
N THR A 162 -4.25 -6.37 -15.98
CA THR A 162 -4.29 -4.91 -15.83
C THR A 162 -4.77 -4.48 -14.44
N PRO A 163 -4.39 -3.29 -13.95
CA PRO A 163 -4.92 -2.72 -12.70
C PRO A 163 -6.45 -2.61 -12.69
N ARG A 164 -7.06 -2.41 -13.87
CA ARG A 164 -8.52 -2.39 -14.02
C ARG A 164 -9.14 -3.76 -13.74
N GLN A 165 -8.56 -4.84 -14.26
CA GLN A 165 -9.06 -6.19 -13.99
C GLN A 165 -8.98 -6.54 -12.50
N LEU A 166 -7.95 -6.07 -11.77
CA LEU A 166 -7.91 -6.19 -10.31
C LEU A 166 -9.09 -5.42 -9.68
N ALA A 167 -9.29 -4.15 -10.05
CA ALA A 167 -10.38 -3.34 -9.52
C ALA A 167 -11.75 -3.99 -9.75
N ASP A 168 -11.99 -4.53 -10.95
CA ASP A 168 -13.23 -5.22 -11.31
C ASP A 168 -13.47 -6.45 -10.41
N ARG A 169 -12.42 -7.24 -10.08
CA ARG A 169 -12.51 -8.37 -9.15
C ARG A 169 -12.78 -7.94 -7.70
N MET A 170 -12.35 -6.74 -7.33
CA MET A 170 -12.54 -6.20 -5.99
C MET A 170 -13.90 -5.52 -5.81
N THR A 171 -14.69 -5.34 -6.88
CA THR A 171 -16.07 -4.87 -6.76
C THR A 171 -16.92 -5.87 -5.97
N GLY A 172 -17.55 -5.39 -4.90
CA GLY A 172 -18.34 -6.22 -3.97
C GLY A 172 -18.13 -5.76 -2.52
N ARG A 173 -19.23 -5.69 -1.75
CA ARG A 173 -19.21 -5.23 -0.35
C ARG A 173 -18.22 -6.05 0.47
N ILE A 174 -17.43 -5.35 1.28
CA ILE A 174 -16.83 -5.94 2.48
C ILE A 174 -18.02 -6.42 3.33
N PRO A 175 -18.06 -7.69 3.76
CA PRO A 175 -19.10 -8.16 4.67
C PRO A 175 -19.11 -7.38 5.98
#